data_AF-R7NH23-F1
#
_entry.id   AF-R7NH23-F1
#
_cell.length_a   1.000
_cell.length_b   1.000
_cell.length_c   1.000
_cell.angle_alpha   90.00
_cell.angle_beta   90.00
_cell.angle_gamma   90.00
#
_symmetry.space_group_name_H-M   'P 1'
#
loop_
_entity.id
_entity.type
_entity.pdbx_description
1 polymer ?
#
loop_
_entity_poly.entity_id
_entity_poly.type
_entity_poly.pdbx_seq_one_letter_code
_entity_poly.pdbx_strand_id
1 'polypeptide(L)'
;MKNFKLEKEEELIKILKNIQVEADENQYELTLFLTSKRIVLLKDCNKELEYNEFLSSRLVSIPENLEVVFDMNFNKIKEAKYLNGVNVLTFKKNNHVLKIYCENIIGAVKGE
;
A
#
# COMPACT_ATOMS: atom_id res chain seq x y z
N MET A 1 -10.74 -13.52 4.16
CA MET A 1 -10.11 -12.39 4.84
C MET A 1 -8.60 -12.57 4.79
N LYS A 2 -7.91 -11.53 4.33
CA LYS A 2 -6.46 -11.38 4.25
C LYS A 2 -6.05 -10.37 5.29
N ASN A 3 -5.10 -10.74 6.13
CA ASN A 3 -4.84 -9.95 7.32
C ASN A 3 -3.33 -9.88 7.67
N PHE A 4 -2.93 -8.89 8.46
CA PHE A 4 -1.58 -8.34 8.53
C PHE A 4 -0.93 -8.57 9.89
N LYS A 5 0.38 -8.78 9.90
CA LYS A 5 1.19 -8.79 11.13
C LYS A 5 2.58 -8.25 10.82
N LEU A 6 3.06 -7.35 11.67
CA LEU A 6 4.44 -6.87 11.64
C LEU A 6 5.41 -8.04 11.89
N GLU A 7 6.54 -8.04 11.19
CA GLU A 7 7.68 -8.88 11.57
C GLU A 7 8.25 -8.44 12.93
N LYS A 8 9.07 -9.29 13.56
CA LYS A 8 9.63 -9.03 14.91
C LYS A 8 10.53 -7.78 15.01
N GLU A 9 11.00 -7.29 13.86
CA GLU A 9 11.91 -6.14 13.72
C GLU A 9 11.30 -5.07 12.78
N GLU A 10 9.99 -5.09 12.61
CA GLU A 10 9.27 -4.18 11.73
C GLU A 10 8.42 -3.22 12.55
N GLU A 11 8.67 -1.93 12.38
CA GLU A 11 8.01 -0.86 13.11
C GLU A 11 7.00 -0.16 12.22
N LEU A 12 5.83 0.17 12.77
CA LEU A 12 4.83 0.99 12.10
C LEU A 12 5.25 2.47 12.19
N ILE A 13 5.65 3.05 11.06
CA ILE A 13 6.08 4.44 10.97
C ILE A 13 4.87 5.38 10.87
N LYS A 14 3.88 5.05 10.03
CA LYS A 14 2.72 5.92 9.79
C LYS A 14 1.49 5.16 9.31
N ILE A 15 0.31 5.68 9.65
CA ILE A 15 -0.98 5.29 9.04
C ILE A 15 -1.58 6.53 8.37
N LEU A 16 -1.91 6.42 7.08
CA LEU A 16 -2.68 7.43 6.35
C LEU A 16 -3.99 6.79 5.87
N LYS A 17 -5.13 7.34 6.28
CA LYS A 17 -6.47 6.83 5.95
C LYS A 17 -7.08 7.61 4.78
N ASN A 18 -7.97 6.96 4.04
CA ASN A 18 -8.73 7.55 2.93
C ASN A 18 -7.84 8.23 1.88
N ILE A 19 -6.67 7.65 1.58
CA ILE A 19 -5.77 8.15 0.54
C ILE A 19 -6.21 7.62 -0.83
N GLN A 20 -6.08 8.45 -1.87
CA GLN A 20 -6.30 8.01 -3.24
C GLN A 20 -5.06 7.24 -3.73
N VAL A 21 -5.31 6.10 -4.37
CA VAL A 21 -4.28 5.23 -4.95
C VAL A 21 -4.69 4.88 -6.36
N GLU A 22 -3.79 5.03 -7.33
CA GLU A 22 -4.00 4.59 -8.71
C GLU A 22 -3.02 3.44 -9.03
N ALA A 23 -3.57 2.34 -9.56
CA ALA A 23 -2.82 1.18 -10.03
C ALA A 23 -3.39 0.74 -11.37
N ASP A 24 -2.54 0.73 -12.41
CA ASP A 24 -2.91 0.35 -13.79
C ASP A 24 -4.27 0.96 -14.21
N GLU A 25 -4.33 2.30 -14.24
CA GLU A 25 -5.47 3.16 -14.59
C GLU A 25 -6.71 3.10 -13.67
N ASN A 26 -6.76 2.17 -12.72
CA ASN A 26 -7.85 2.04 -11.76
C ASN A 26 -7.56 2.82 -10.48
N GLN A 27 -8.56 3.52 -9.93
CA GLN A 27 -8.42 4.37 -8.74
C GLN A 27 -9.21 3.84 -7.53
N TYR A 28 -8.61 3.93 -6.35
CA TYR A 28 -9.10 3.35 -5.11
C TYR A 28 -8.91 4.32 -3.93
N GLU A 29 -9.87 4.36 -3.01
CA GLU A 29 -9.69 4.99 -1.69
C GLU A 29 -9.25 3.92 -0.68
N LEU A 30 -8.03 4.05 -0.15
CA LEU A 30 -7.38 3.03 0.69
C LEU A 30 -6.77 3.63 1.96
N THR A 31 -6.40 2.76 2.90
CA THR A 31 -5.56 3.11 4.06
C THR A 31 -4.15 2.56 3.86
N LEU A 32 -3.15 3.44 3.86
CA LEU A 32 -1.74 3.08 3.86
C LEU A 32 -1.25 2.84 5.29
N PHE A 33 -0.65 1.68 5.53
CA PHE A 33 0.27 1.42 6.63
C PHE A 33 1.69 1.45 6.05
N LEU A 34 2.49 2.42 6.51
CA LEU A 34 3.90 2.57 6.18
C LEU A 34 4.73 2.01 7.32
N THR A 35 5.59 1.03 7.04
CA THR A 35 6.46 0.39 8.04
C THR A 35 7.94 0.62 7.72
N SER A 36 8.83 0.22 8.62
CA SER A 36 10.29 0.23 8.39
C SER A 36 10.78 -0.74 7.32
N LYS A 37 9.91 -1.60 6.74
CA LYS A 37 10.27 -2.59 5.73
C LYS A 37 9.40 -2.59 4.46
N ARG A 38 8.13 -2.15 4.53
CA ARG A 38 7.14 -2.27 3.45
C ARG A 38 6.07 -1.17 3.45
N ILE A 39 5.43 -1.04 2.30
CA ILE A 39 4.12 -0.40 2.14
C ILE A 39 3.04 -1.48 2.15
N VAL A 40 1.98 -1.26 2.92
CA VAL A 40 0.80 -2.13 2.97
C VAL A 40 -0.43 -1.26 2.77
N LEU A 41 -1.30 -1.63 1.82
CA LEU A 41 -2.56 -0.94 1.56
C LEU A 41 -3.74 -1.81 1.97
N LEU A 42 -4.69 -1.20 2.68
CA LEU A 42 -5.88 -1.84 3.23
C LEU A 42 -7.14 -1.16 2.69
N LYS A 43 -8.15 -1.95 2.32
CA LYS A 43 -9.50 -1.47 2.01
C LYS A 43 -10.36 -1.52 3.28
N ASP A 44 -11.23 -0.53 3.48
CA ASP A 44 -12.29 -0.57 4.48
C ASP A 44 -13.45 -1.42 3.96
N CYS A 45 -13.73 -2.53 4.65
CA CYS A 45 -14.79 -3.48 4.29
C CYS A 45 -16.19 -2.91 4.52
N ASN A 46 -16.34 -1.90 5.39
CA ASN A 46 -17.64 -1.26 5.67
C ASN A 46 -18.00 -0.19 4.64
N LYS A 47 -17.03 0.22 3.80
CA LYS A 47 -17.26 1.03 2.58
C LYS A 47 -17.49 0.12 1.38
N GLU A 48 -18.59 -0.63 1.40
CA GLU A 48 -19.07 -1.28 0.18
C GLU A 48 -19.58 -0.23 -0.81
N LEU A 49 -18.89 -0.11 -1.95
CA LEU A 49 -19.46 -0.37 -3.26
C LEU A 49 -18.33 -0.58 -4.29
N GLU A 50 -18.69 -1.25 -5.39
CA GLU A 50 -18.01 -1.29 -6.70
C GLU A 50 -16.47 -1.25 -6.74
N TYR A 51 -15.82 -2.42 -6.84
CA TYR A 51 -15.25 -2.81 -8.14
C TYR A 51 -15.01 -4.32 -8.21
N ASN A 52 -14.95 -4.86 -9.44
CA ASN A 52 -14.72 -6.27 -9.71
C ASN A 52 -13.30 -6.53 -10.22
N GLU A 53 -12.83 -7.77 -10.02
CA GLU A 53 -11.63 -8.37 -10.65
C GLU A 53 -10.32 -7.56 -10.65
N PHE A 54 -9.53 -7.64 -9.57
CA PHE A 54 -8.22 -8.34 -9.57
C PHE A 54 -7.71 -8.54 -8.13
N LEU A 55 -6.62 -9.32 -7.95
CA LEU A 55 -5.90 -9.69 -6.70
C LEU A 55 -6.47 -10.86 -5.87
N SER A 56 -5.61 -11.77 -5.37
CA SER A 56 -6.02 -12.97 -4.62
C SER A 56 -5.04 -13.48 -3.53
N SER A 57 -5.57 -13.81 -2.33
CA SER A 57 -5.00 -14.66 -1.23
C SER A 57 -3.64 -14.25 -0.57
N ARG A 58 -3.29 -14.47 0.73
CA ARG A 58 -3.83 -15.19 1.92
C ARG A 58 -3.50 -14.41 3.26
N LEU A 59 -4.38 -14.41 4.30
CA LEU A 59 -4.23 -14.54 5.81
C LEU A 59 -2.95 -13.99 6.58
N VAL A 60 -2.84 -13.44 7.84
CA VAL A 60 -3.59 -13.23 9.15
C VAL A 60 -2.90 -12.03 9.97
N SER A 61 -3.41 -11.16 10.88
CA SER A 61 -4.70 -10.90 11.62
C SER A 61 -5.05 -9.38 11.74
N ILE A 62 -6.31 -8.93 11.54
CA ILE A 62 -6.75 -7.49 11.54
C ILE A 62 -8.17 -7.39 12.15
N PRO A 63 -8.60 -6.23 12.71
CA PRO A 63 -10.01 -5.88 12.88
C PRO A 63 -10.91 -6.23 11.69
N GLU A 64 -12.15 -6.64 11.96
CA GLU A 64 -13.06 -7.25 10.96
C GLU A 64 -13.38 -6.35 9.76
N ASN A 65 -13.26 -5.02 9.92
CA ASN A 65 -13.60 -4.03 8.92
C ASN A 65 -12.47 -3.62 7.96
N LEU A 66 -11.32 -4.31 7.95
CA LEU A 66 -10.17 -3.95 7.10
C LEU A 66 -9.52 -5.19 6.45
N GLU A 67 -9.33 -5.18 5.13
CA GLU A 67 -8.64 -6.24 4.38
C GLU A 67 -7.40 -5.73 3.65
N VAL A 68 -6.30 -6.49 3.68
CA VAL A 68 -5.07 -6.18 2.95
C VAL A 68 -5.26 -6.42 1.45
N VAL A 69 -5.29 -5.35 0.66
CA VAL A 69 -5.31 -5.47 -0.82
C VAL A 69 -3.89 -5.58 -1.39
N PHE A 70 -2.90 -4.89 -0.80
CA PHE A 70 -1.52 -4.82 -1.30
C PHE A 70 -0.48 -4.85 -0.17
N ASP A 71 0.65 -5.50 -0.42
CA ASP A 71 1.81 -5.62 0.49
C ASP A 71 3.10 -5.68 -0.34
N MET A 72 4.06 -4.79 -0.09
CA MET A 72 5.31 -4.71 -0.84
C MET A 72 6.50 -4.18 -0.02
N ASN A 73 7.44 -5.07 0.28
CA ASN A 73 8.78 -4.71 0.80
C ASN A 73 9.50 -3.73 -0.13
N PHE A 74 10.18 -2.73 0.45
CA PHE A 74 10.90 -1.70 -0.31
C PHE A 74 11.95 -2.29 -1.26
N ASN A 75 12.57 -3.43 -0.91
CA ASN A 75 13.54 -4.11 -1.77
C ASN A 75 12.96 -4.63 -3.11
N LYS A 76 11.64 -4.72 -3.27
CA LYS A 76 10.93 -5.05 -4.53
C LYS A 76 10.62 -3.83 -5.40
N ILE A 77 10.75 -2.62 -4.85
CA ILE A 77 10.62 -1.37 -5.60
C ILE A 77 11.87 -1.19 -6.48
N LYS A 78 11.67 -0.76 -7.72
CA LYS A 78 12.70 -0.49 -8.74
C LYS A 78 13.06 0.98 -8.77
N GLU A 79 12.07 1.84 -8.61
CA GLU A 79 12.17 3.29 -8.69
C GLU A 79 11.08 3.92 -7.81
N ALA A 80 11.40 5.03 -7.15
CA ALA A 80 10.51 5.76 -6.26
C ALA A 80 10.71 7.27 -6.46
N LYS A 81 9.63 8.00 -6.78
CA LYS A 81 9.64 9.44 -7.07
C LYS A 81 8.51 10.14 -6.31
N TYR A 82 8.71 11.39 -5.91
CA TYR A 82 7.64 12.26 -5.39
C TYR A 82 7.50 13.50 -6.28
N LEU A 83 6.31 13.71 -6.84
CA LEU A 83 6.00 14.81 -7.76
C LEU A 83 4.57 15.30 -7.49
N ASN A 84 4.38 16.60 -7.32
CA ASN A 84 3.07 17.26 -7.22
C ASN A 84 2.05 16.63 -6.22
N GLY A 85 2.53 16.13 -5.07
CA GLY A 85 1.67 15.45 -4.08
C GLY A 85 1.43 13.95 -4.34
N VAL A 86 2.18 13.35 -5.27
CA VAL A 86 2.04 11.95 -5.67
C VAL A 86 3.36 11.21 -5.50
N ASN A 87 3.33 10.13 -4.72
CA ASN A 87 4.42 9.16 -4.64
C ASN A 87 4.23 8.14 -5.76
N VAL A 88 5.14 8.10 -6.72
CA VAL A 88 5.12 7.18 -7.86
C VAL A 88 6.14 6.09 -7.62
N LEU A 89 5.67 4.84 -7.52
CA LEU A 89 6.46 3.66 -7.20
C LEU A 89 6.38 2.65 -8.36
N THR A 90 7.53 2.32 -8.94
CA THR A 90 7.64 1.32 -10.02
C THR A 90 8.20 0.02 -9.46
N PHE A 91 7.58 -1.14 -9.74
CA PHE A 91 8.01 -2.42 -9.16
C PHE A 91 8.90 -3.26 -10.08
N LYS A 92 9.86 -3.98 -9.49
CA LYS A 92 10.89 -4.77 -10.22
C LYS A 92 10.33 -5.89 -11.09
N LYS A 93 9.20 -6.50 -10.73
CA LYS A 93 8.80 -7.78 -11.32
C LYS A 93 8.11 -7.66 -12.70
N ASN A 94 7.30 -6.63 -12.90
CA ASN A 94 6.44 -6.47 -14.10
C ASN A 94 6.46 -5.02 -14.69
N ASN A 95 7.22 -4.08 -14.11
CA ASN A 95 7.10 -2.63 -14.38
C ASN A 95 5.74 -1.97 -14.02
N HIS A 96 4.80 -2.65 -13.34
CA HIS A 96 3.59 -2.00 -12.79
C HIS A 96 3.96 -0.74 -11.99
N VAL A 97 3.11 0.29 -12.11
CA VAL A 97 3.26 1.59 -11.45
C VAL A 97 2.11 1.78 -10.47
N LEU A 98 2.45 2.10 -9.22
CA LEU A 98 1.52 2.50 -8.18
C LEU A 98 1.72 3.99 -7.89
N LYS A 99 0.65 4.78 -8.05
CA LYS A 99 0.63 6.20 -7.66
C LYS A 99 -0.12 6.31 -6.34
N ILE A 100 0.51 6.88 -5.33
CA ILE A 100 -0.04 7.05 -3.97
C ILE A 100 -0.13 8.55 -3.69
N TYR A 101 -1.35 9.08 -3.64
CA TYR A 101 -1.64 10.50 -3.50
C TYR A 101 -1.69 10.85 -2.01
N CYS A 102 -0.56 11.29 -1.48
CA CYS A 102 -0.35 11.63 -0.08
C CYS A 102 0.93 12.46 0.08
N GLU A 103 1.31 12.78 1.32
CA GLU A 103 2.61 13.39 1.63
C GLU A 103 3.81 12.53 1.18
N ASN A 104 5.00 13.12 1.12
CA ASN A 104 6.21 12.43 0.67
C ASN A 104 6.61 11.27 1.61
N ILE A 105 6.56 10.03 1.13
CA ILE A 105 7.02 8.83 1.86
C ILE A 105 8.32 8.25 1.30
N ILE A 106 8.97 8.92 0.33
CA ILE A 106 10.12 8.37 -0.39
C ILE A 106 11.36 8.19 0.50
N GLY A 107 11.51 9.00 1.56
CA GLY A 107 12.61 8.83 2.52
C GLY A 107 12.57 7.46 3.20
N ALA A 108 11.43 7.11 3.81
CA ALA A 108 11.18 5.79 4.40
C ALA A 108 11.34 4.63 3.38
N VAL A 109 10.97 4.84 2.11
CA VAL A 109 11.15 3.84 1.03
C VAL A 109 12.63 3.57 0.71
N LYS A 110 13.51 4.56 0.92
CA LYS A 110 14.96 4.44 0.64
C LYS A 110 15.82 4.19 1.88
N GLY A 111 15.33 4.52 3.07
CA GLY A 111 16.16 4.66 4.28
C GLY A 111 16.89 6.00 4.40
N GLU A 112 16.29 7.08 3.86
CA GLU A 112 16.68 8.49 4.07
C GLU A 112 15.86 9.13 5.21
#